data_AF-A0A3D5E1D2-F1
#
_entry.id   AF-A0A3D5E1D2-F1
#
_cell.length_a   1.000
_cell.length_b   1.000
_cell.length_c   1.000
_cell.angle_alpha   90.00
_cell.angle_beta   90.00
_cell.angle_gamma   90.00
#
_symmetry.space_group_name_H-M   'P 1'
#
loop_
_entity.id
_entity.type
_entity.pdbx_description
1 polymer ?
#
loop_
_entity_poly.entity_id
_entity_poly.type
_entity_poly.pdbx_seq_one_letter_code
_entity_poly.pdbx_strand_id
1 'polypeptide(L)'
;YLDVVSLGLVYDVRAEDGVLVVEMTMTTPGCPVSESLPEEAKAAVRQAAGDGLPVDVRVVWDPPWDPSMMDGTAASALGFRVM
;
A
#
# COMPACT_ATOMS: atom_id res chain seq x y z
N TYR A 1 6.49 8.78 -11.67
CA TYR A 1 6.24 7.33 -11.48
C TYR A 1 5.35 7.28 -10.25
N LEU A 2 4.13 6.74 -10.36
CA LEU A 2 3.20 6.66 -9.24
C LEU A 2 3.27 5.23 -8.71
N ASP A 3 3.37 5.07 -7.40
CA ASP A 3 3.43 3.79 -6.71
C ASP A 3 2.56 3.81 -5.45
N VAL A 4 2.29 2.65 -4.87
CA VAL A 4 1.38 2.50 -3.73
C VAL A 4 1.86 3.21 -2.46
N VAL A 5 3.17 3.43 -2.31
CA VAL A 5 3.74 4.15 -1.16
C VAL A 5 3.54 5.64 -1.36
N SER A 6 3.90 6.16 -2.53
CA SER A 6 3.72 7.58 -2.88
C SER A 6 2.25 8.00 -2.89
N LEU A 7 1.35 7.07 -3.19
CA LEU A 7 -0.10 7.27 -3.13
C LEU A 7 -0.68 7.24 -1.70
N GLY A 8 0.12 6.88 -0.69
CA GLY A 8 -0.35 6.75 0.69
C GLY A 8 -1.27 5.56 0.92
N LEU A 9 -1.15 4.50 0.12
CA LEU A 9 -1.98 3.29 0.25
C LEU A 9 -1.44 2.31 1.29
N VAL A 10 -0.16 2.43 1.68
CA VAL A 10 0.45 1.60 2.72
C VAL A 10 0.34 2.31 4.06
N TYR A 11 -0.38 1.73 5.01
CA TYR A 11 -0.63 2.31 6.32
C TYR A 11 0.37 1.86 7.38
N ASP A 12 0.72 0.58 7.38
CA ASP A 12 1.65 0.03 8.36
C ASP A 12 2.44 -1.16 7.79
N VAL A 13 3.67 -1.32 8.30
CA VAL A 13 4.54 -2.46 8.04
C VAL A 13 5.21 -2.86 9.34
N ARG A 14 4.88 -4.04 9.84
CA ARG A 14 5.38 -4.54 11.13
C ARG A 14 5.75 -6.00 11.08
N ALA A 15 6.67 -6.41 11.94
CA ALA A 15 6.96 -7.82 12.19
C ALA A 15 6.21 -8.28 13.44
N GLU A 16 5.37 -9.30 13.31
CA GLU A 16 4.57 -9.87 14.38
C GLU A 16 4.68 -11.40 14.32
N ASP A 17 5.09 -12.04 15.43
CA ASP A 17 5.23 -13.50 15.54
C ASP A 17 6.03 -14.18 14.40
N GLY A 18 7.07 -13.48 13.90
CA GLY A 18 7.91 -13.99 12.80
C GLY A 18 7.29 -13.86 11.41
N VAL A 19 6.22 -13.08 11.27
CA VAL A 19 5.55 -12.76 10.01
C VAL A 19 5.65 -11.26 9.76
N LEU A 20 5.95 -10.87 8.52
CA LEU A 20 5.83 -9.47 8.10
C LEU A 20 4.38 -9.20 7.73
N VAL A 21 3.73 -8.33 8.49
CA VAL A 21 2.37 -7.88 8.27
C VAL A 21 2.41 -6.50 7.62
N VAL A 22 1.74 -6.38 6.48
CA VAL A 22 1.57 -5.13 5.75
C VAL A 22 0.09 -4.80 5.74
N GLU A 23 -0.27 -3.66 6.31
CA GLU A 23 -1.63 -3.12 6.22
C GLU A 23 -1.67 -2.05 5.15
N MET A 24 -2.53 -2.25 4.16
CA MET A 24 -2.72 -1.33 3.06
C MET A 24 -4.20 -1.13 2.75
N THR A 25 -4.53 -0.05 2.05
CA THR A 25 -5.90 0.27 1.63
C THR A 25 -5.97 0.47 0.12
N MET A 26 -7.16 0.67 -0.42
CA MET A 26 -7.40 0.96 -1.83
C MET A 26 -8.16 2.27 -1.98
N THR A 27 -8.00 2.94 -3.13
CA THR A 27 -8.70 4.20 -3.42
C THR A 27 -10.22 4.03 -3.48
N THR A 28 -10.71 2.86 -3.89
CA THR A 28 -12.13 2.52 -3.95
C THR A 28 -12.38 1.02 -3.73
N PRO A 29 -13.46 0.63 -3.03
CA PRO A 29 -13.85 -0.75 -2.88
C PRO A 29 -14.51 -1.31 -4.17
N GLY A 30 -14.27 -2.58 -4.47
CA GLY A 30 -14.98 -3.32 -5.52
C GLY A 30 -14.44 -3.18 -6.95
N CYS A 31 -13.23 -2.65 -7.13
CA CYS A 31 -12.55 -2.66 -8.42
C CYS A 31 -11.76 -3.97 -8.58
N PRO A 32 -11.76 -4.64 -9.75
CA PRO A 32 -11.00 -5.89 -9.97
C PRO A 32 -9.48 -5.73 -9.73
N VAL A 33 -8.95 -4.51 -9.82
CA VAL A 33 -7.54 -4.20 -9.54
C VAL A 33 -7.22 -4.28 -8.03
N SER A 34 -8.23 -4.14 -7.17
CA SER A 34 -8.06 -4.26 -5.71
C SER A 34 -7.71 -5.67 -5.27
N GLU A 35 -7.80 -6.67 -6.15
CA GLU A 35 -7.40 -8.05 -5.88
C GLU A 35 -5.96 -8.35 -6.33
N SER A 36 -5.44 -7.67 -7.36
CA SER A 36 -4.08 -7.92 -7.86
C SER A 36 -3.01 -7.11 -7.11
N LEU A 37 -3.31 -5.86 -6.76
CA LEU A 37 -2.36 -4.97 -6.08
C LEU A 37 -1.84 -5.53 -4.75
N PRO A 38 -2.67 -6.12 -3.86
CA PRO A 38 -2.16 -6.72 -2.63
C PRO A 38 -1.19 -7.87 -2.88
N GLU A 39 -1.42 -8.69 -3.91
CA GLU A 39 -0.52 -9.78 -4.27
C GLU A 39 0.79 -9.29 -4.88
N GLU A 40 0.74 -8.23 -5.70
CA GLU A 40 1.94 -7.55 -6.22
C GLU A 40 2.77 -6.94 -5.08
N ALA A 41 2.12 -6.28 -4.12
CA ALA A 41 2.76 -5.73 -2.92
C ALA A 41 3.41 -6.85 -2.08
N LYS A 42 2.71 -7.96 -1.89
CA LYS A 42 3.21 -9.15 -1.19
C LYS A 42 4.46 -9.71 -1.85
N ALA A 43 4.47 -9.82 -3.18
CA ALA A 43 5.61 -10.30 -3.95
C ALA A 43 6.82 -9.35 -3.81
N ALA A 44 6.60 -8.04 -3.90
CA ALA A 44 7.65 -7.03 -3.72
C ALA A 44 8.26 -7.08 -2.31
N VAL A 45 7.43 -7.20 -1.27
CA VAL A 45 7.90 -7.29 0.13
C VAL A 45 8.67 -8.59 0.36
N ARG A 46 8.20 -9.72 -0.17
CA ARG A 46 8.95 -10.99 -0.11
C ARG A 46 10.32 -10.88 -0.77
N GLN A 47 10.38 -10.25 -1.95
CA GLN A 47 11.65 -10.06 -2.65
C GLN A 47 12.63 -9.19 -1.83
N ALA A 48 12.13 -8.18 -1.14
CA ALA A 48 12.94 -7.29 -0.31
C ALA A 48 13.39 -7.94 1.02
N ALA A 49 12.50 -8.71 1.67
CA ALA A 49 12.76 -9.36 2.96
C ALA A 49 13.59 -10.66 2.83
N GLY A 50 13.64 -11.25 1.64
CA GLY A 50 14.23 -12.56 1.40
C GLY A 50 13.32 -13.72 1.80
N ASP A 51 13.69 -14.95 1.41
CA ASP A 51 12.86 -16.15 1.55
C ASP A 51 12.65 -16.63 3.01
N GLY A 52 13.17 -15.90 4.00
CA GLY A 52 13.20 -16.31 5.41
C GLY A 52 11.97 -15.95 6.23
N LEU A 53 11.10 -15.05 5.76
CA LEU A 53 9.95 -14.56 6.51
C LEU A 53 8.65 -14.67 5.70
N PRO A 54 7.59 -15.30 6.24
CA PRO A 54 6.26 -15.19 5.68
C PRO A 54 5.81 -13.74 5.62
N VAL A 55 5.07 -13.40 4.56
CA VAL A 55 4.48 -12.07 4.35
C VAL A 55 2.97 -12.21 4.28
N ASP A 56 2.29 -11.45 5.13
CA ASP A 56 0.84 -11.31 5.20
C ASP A 56 0.45 -9.88 4.81
N VAL A 57 -0.37 -9.73 3.77
CA VAL A 57 -0.84 -8.43 3.30
C VAL A 57 -2.33 -8.34 3.57
N ARG A 58 -2.73 -7.33 4.35
CA ARG A 58 -4.10 -7.11 4.79
C ARG A 58 -4.64 -5.84 4.15
N VAL A 59 -5.74 -5.98 3.43
CA VAL A 59 -6.49 -4.83 2.92
C VAL A 59 -7.44 -4.35 4.00
N VAL A 60 -7.23 -3.13 4.48
CA VAL A 60 -8.05 -2.44 5.48
C VAL A 60 -8.81 -1.28 4.83
N TRP A 61 -9.99 -0.99 5.37
CA TRP A 61 -10.88 0.08 4.85
C TRP A 61 -11.09 1.21 5.86
N ASP A 62 -10.55 1.06 7.07
CA ASP A 62 -10.61 2.05 8.13
C ASP A 62 -9.18 2.38 8.60
N PRO A 63 -8.76 3.65 8.59
CA PRO A 63 -9.49 4.78 8.02
C PRO A 63 -9.62 4.68 6.48
N PRO A 64 -10.67 5.26 5.86
CA PRO A 64 -10.78 5.30 4.41
C PRO A 64 -9.67 6.17 3.81
N TRP A 65 -9.20 5.78 2.63
CA TRP A 65 -8.18 6.56 1.92
C TRP A 65 -8.71 7.93 1.49
N ASP A 66 -7.86 8.96 1.59
CA ASP A 66 -8.13 10.31 1.11
C ASP A 66 -6.96 10.80 0.25
N PRO A 67 -7.18 11.56 -0.85
CA PRO A 67 -6.12 12.12 -1.67
C PRO A 67 -5.08 12.95 -0.92
N SER A 68 -5.40 13.52 0.25
CA SER A 68 -4.44 14.21 1.12
C SER A 68 -3.36 13.29 1.73
N MET A 69 -3.55 11.97 1.66
CA MET A 69 -2.56 10.97 2.10
C MET A 69 -1.41 10.78 1.09
N MET A 70 -1.56 11.30 -0.14
CA MET A 70 -0.49 11.24 -1.13
C MET A 70 0.69 12.13 -0.74
N ASP A 71 1.89 11.72 -1.13
CA ASP A 71 3.04 12.60 -1.01
C ASP A 71 2.96 13.80 -1.98
N GLY A 72 3.79 14.82 -1.73
CA GLY A 72 3.81 16.06 -2.53
C GLY A 72 4.06 15.85 -4.02
N THR A 73 4.82 14.80 -4.38
CA THR A 73 5.20 14.49 -5.75
C THR A 73 4.07 13.78 -6.49
N ALA A 74 3.46 12.77 -5.86
CA ALA A 74 2.32 12.03 -6.39
C ALA A 74 1.10 12.93 -6.55
N ALA A 75 0.81 13.75 -5.55
CA ALA A 75 -0.25 14.74 -5.62
C ALA A 75 -0.04 15.72 -6.80
N SER A 76 1.16 16.29 -6.93
CA SER A 76 1.50 17.19 -8.04
C SER A 76 1.38 16.50 -9.41
N ALA A 77 1.83 15.25 -9.52
CA ALA A 77 1.76 14.48 -10.76
C ALA A 77 0.33 14.21 -11.21
N LEU A 78 -0.62 14.13 -10.28
CA LEU A 78 -2.05 13.94 -10.53
C LEU A 78 -2.84 15.26 -10.59
N GLY A 79 -2.16 16.41 -10.53
CA GLY A 79 -2.79 17.73 -10.62
C GLY A 79 -3.42 18.21 -9.31
N PHE A 80 -3.16 17.55 -8.19
CA PHE A 80 -3.51 18.05 -6.86
C PHE A 80 -2.51 19.13 -6.44
N ARG A 81 -3.04 20.27 -6.02
CA ARG A 81 -2.22 21.37 -5.50
C ARG A 81 -1.97 21.12 -4.02
N VAL A 82 -0.80 20.58 -3.70
CA VAL A 82 -0.28 20.57 -2.32
C VAL A 82 0.18 22.00 -2.03
N MET A 83 -0.57 22.68 -1.17
CA MET A 83 -0.19 24.01 -0.67
C MET A 83 0.85 23.89 0.44
#